data_AF-A0A7R9MPW0-F1
#
_entry.id   AF-A0A7R9MPW0-F1
#
_cell.length_a   1.000
_cell.length_b   1.000
_cell.length_c   1.000
_cell.angle_alpha   90.00
_cell.angle_beta   90.00
_cell.angle_gamma   90.00
#
_symmetry.space_group_name_H-M   'P 1'
#
loop_
_entity.id
_entity.type
_entity.pdbx_description
1 polymer ?
#
loop_
_entity_poly.entity_id
_entity_poly.type
_entity_poly.pdbx_seq_one_letter_code
_entity_poly.pdbx_strand_id
1 'polypeptide(L)'
;FGLLHVKNFTKGGPYEVYTGQGGTKFLKFVTYKDKRTLDFYKDPKCNLLNGTDGTSMGSFLTKDDVLYVFNGDACRSIYARYKGPSSVKGIPAWRFVLPADLFASPKKNPANRCFCTTPKDPDMCDGIFDVGPCQSGAPLAYSFPHLMHAGPKVRANVEGMRPDPDKHETFFDVE
;
A
#
# COMPACT_ATOMS: atom_id res chain seq x y z
N PHE A 1 -11.19 -16.12 -17.10
CA PHE A 1 -10.27 -15.66 -16.04
C PHE A 1 -9.40 -14.55 -16.59
N GLY A 2 -9.12 -13.51 -15.80
CA GLY A 2 -8.18 -12.43 -16.16
C GLY A 2 -7.93 -11.50 -14.96
N LEU A 3 -6.70 -11.00 -14.81
CA LEU A 3 -6.30 -10.20 -13.63
C LEU A 3 -7.16 -8.94 -13.42
N LEU A 4 -7.56 -8.31 -14.52
CA LEU A 4 -8.42 -7.11 -14.53
C LEU A 4 -9.78 -7.40 -15.21
N HIS A 5 -10.19 -8.67 -15.23
CA HIS A 5 -11.49 -9.04 -15.78
C HIS A 5 -12.60 -8.28 -15.06
N VAL A 6 -13.62 -7.82 -15.82
CA VAL A 6 -14.76 -7.00 -15.34
C VAL A 6 -14.43 -5.66 -14.67
N LYS A 7 -13.18 -5.16 -14.73
CA LYS A 7 -12.85 -3.82 -14.20
C LYS A 7 -13.38 -2.67 -15.05
N ASN A 8 -13.54 -2.88 -16.36
CA ASN A 8 -14.04 -1.83 -17.24
C ASN A 8 -15.52 -1.51 -16.94
N PHE A 9 -15.83 -0.21 -16.83
CA PHE A 9 -17.17 0.30 -16.48
C PHE A 9 -17.74 -0.17 -15.13
N THR A 10 -16.92 -0.67 -14.21
CA THR A 10 -17.35 -1.01 -12.84
C THR A 10 -16.85 0.01 -11.82
N LYS A 11 -17.61 0.18 -10.73
CA LYS A 11 -17.28 1.11 -9.65
C LYS A 11 -16.63 0.33 -8.49
N GLY A 12 -15.51 0.84 -7.97
CA GLY A 12 -14.80 0.23 -6.84
C GLY A 12 -15.45 0.45 -5.47
N GLY A 13 -16.28 1.50 -5.34
CA GLY A 13 -16.91 1.95 -4.10
C GLY A 13 -18.24 1.26 -3.74
N PRO A 14 -19.12 1.91 -2.96
CA PRO A 14 -19.10 3.33 -2.58
C PRO A 14 -17.92 3.72 -1.67
N TYR A 15 -17.53 4.99 -1.75
CA TYR A 15 -16.50 5.62 -0.92
C TYR A 15 -17.14 6.79 -0.17
N GLU A 16 -16.91 6.85 1.13
CA GLU A 16 -17.25 8.02 1.95
C GLU A 16 -15.94 8.60 2.49
N VAL A 17 -15.74 9.90 2.28
CA VAL A 17 -14.52 10.61 2.67
C VAL A 17 -14.86 11.92 3.35
N TYR A 18 -13.96 12.39 4.20
CA TYR A 18 -14.09 13.72 4.78
C TYR A 18 -13.86 14.81 3.74
N THR A 19 -14.72 15.84 3.74
CA THR A 19 -14.63 16.98 2.83
C THR A 19 -13.56 18.00 3.21
N GLY A 20 -12.95 17.89 4.39
CA GLY A 20 -12.08 18.92 4.98
C GLY A 20 -12.82 20.04 5.71
N GLN A 21 -14.16 20.08 5.68
CA GLN A 21 -14.91 21.08 6.44
C GLN A 21 -14.70 20.87 7.95
N GLY A 22 -14.26 21.92 8.66
CA GLY A 22 -14.06 21.89 10.11
C GLY A 22 -12.71 21.31 10.57
N GLY A 23 -11.73 21.10 9.69
CA GLY A 23 -10.38 20.71 10.09
C GLY A 23 -9.47 20.28 8.94
N THR A 24 -8.42 19.55 9.27
CA THR A 24 -7.38 19.12 8.30
C THR A 24 -7.65 17.75 7.65
N LYS A 25 -8.79 17.12 7.96
CA LYS A 25 -9.17 15.82 7.38
C LYS A 25 -9.78 16.01 6.00
N PHE A 26 -8.95 16.21 4.98
CA PHE A 26 -9.37 16.30 3.59
C PHE A 26 -9.15 14.96 2.88
N LEU A 27 -10.19 14.46 2.19
CA LEU A 27 -10.24 13.20 1.44
C LEU A 27 -9.84 11.93 2.22
N LYS A 28 -9.73 12.02 3.53
CA LYS A 28 -9.48 10.85 4.38
C LYS A 28 -10.71 9.95 4.37
N PHE A 29 -10.51 8.66 4.23
CA PHE A 29 -11.60 7.68 4.23
C PHE A 29 -12.37 7.68 5.56
N VAL A 30 -13.70 7.63 5.44
CA VAL A 30 -14.66 7.35 6.52
C VAL A 30 -15.13 5.91 6.38
N THR A 31 -15.63 5.54 5.19
CA THR A 31 -16.06 4.18 4.88
C THR A 31 -15.65 3.75 3.47
N TYR A 32 -15.43 2.45 3.32
CA TYR A 32 -15.30 1.74 2.05
C TYR A 32 -16.39 0.67 1.99
N LYS A 33 -17.26 0.72 0.98
CA LYS A 33 -18.41 -0.20 0.86
C LYS A 33 -19.22 -0.28 2.16
N ASP A 34 -19.55 0.90 2.69
CA ASP A 34 -20.36 1.10 3.89
C ASP A 34 -19.73 0.55 5.20
N LYS A 35 -18.44 0.19 5.16
CA LYS A 35 -17.69 -0.28 6.33
C LYS A 35 -16.58 0.69 6.72
N ARG A 36 -16.45 0.94 8.03
CA ARG A 36 -15.36 1.75 8.62
C ARG A 36 -14.02 1.01 8.71
N THR A 37 -14.05 -0.31 8.60
CA THR A 37 -12.88 -1.18 8.57
C THR A 37 -13.07 -2.24 7.49
N LEU A 38 -11.98 -2.73 6.95
CA LEU A 38 -11.98 -3.88 6.06
C LEU A 38 -12.30 -5.16 6.85
N ASP A 39 -12.49 -6.28 6.15
CA ASP A 39 -12.76 -7.58 6.74
C ASP A 39 -12.00 -8.72 6.05
N PHE A 40 -10.90 -8.38 5.38
CA PHE A 40 -10.10 -9.33 4.61
C PHE A 40 -9.13 -10.13 5.49
N TYR A 41 -8.56 -9.52 6.52
CA TYR A 41 -7.51 -10.14 7.34
C TYR A 41 -8.02 -10.51 8.73
N LYS A 42 -7.37 -11.48 9.38
CA LYS A 42 -7.77 -11.98 10.72
C LYS A 42 -7.57 -10.96 11.84
N ASP A 43 -6.53 -10.13 11.74
CA ASP A 43 -6.21 -9.13 12.76
C ASP A 43 -6.92 -7.80 12.42
N PRO A 44 -7.78 -7.26 13.31
CA PRO A 44 -8.46 -5.99 13.07
C PRO A 44 -7.52 -4.82 12.75
N LYS A 45 -6.28 -4.82 13.28
CA LYS A 45 -5.30 -3.76 13.00
C LYS A 45 -4.91 -3.67 11.53
N CYS A 46 -5.03 -4.79 10.81
CA CYS A 46 -4.64 -4.92 9.41
C CYS A 46 -5.76 -4.54 8.45
N ASN A 47 -6.96 -4.40 9.01
CA ASN A 47 -8.16 -3.97 8.32
C ASN A 47 -8.47 -2.48 8.55
N LEU A 48 -7.55 -1.73 9.17
CA LEU A 48 -7.73 -0.29 9.35
C LEU A 48 -7.74 0.42 7.98
N LEU A 49 -8.78 1.21 7.78
CA LEU A 49 -8.94 2.08 6.62
C LEU A 49 -8.34 3.45 6.95
N ASN A 50 -7.10 3.68 6.51
CA ASN A 50 -6.31 4.86 6.84
C ASN A 50 -5.98 5.67 5.59
N GLY A 51 -5.93 6.99 5.77
CA GLY A 51 -5.43 7.88 4.74
C GLY A 51 -6.44 8.24 3.67
N THR A 52 -5.94 8.69 2.52
CA THR A 52 -6.72 9.12 1.37
C THR A 52 -6.67 8.07 0.26
N ASP A 53 -7.25 8.35 -0.90
CA ASP A 53 -7.12 7.51 -2.10
C ASP A 53 -5.77 7.69 -2.84
N GLY A 54 -4.90 8.57 -2.32
CA GLY A 54 -3.58 8.87 -2.88
C GLY A 54 -3.59 9.94 -3.98
N THR A 55 -4.76 10.48 -4.36
CA THR A 55 -4.85 11.57 -5.34
C THR A 55 -4.48 12.93 -4.74
N SER A 56 -4.77 13.12 -3.45
CA SER A 56 -4.32 14.25 -2.64
C SER A 56 -4.04 13.77 -1.22
N MET A 57 -3.10 14.41 -0.55
CA MET A 57 -2.64 14.03 0.79
C MET A 57 -3.12 15.01 1.87
N GLY A 58 -3.94 16.00 1.49
CA GLY A 58 -4.34 17.13 2.34
C GLY A 58 -3.34 18.29 2.28
N SER A 59 -3.52 19.27 3.17
CA SER A 59 -2.67 20.47 3.28
C SER A 59 -1.89 20.46 4.59
N PHE A 60 -0.86 21.31 4.67
CA PHE A 60 -0.02 21.51 5.86
C PHE A 60 0.75 20.26 6.29
N LEU A 61 1.22 19.48 5.31
CA LEU A 61 2.10 18.35 5.58
C LEU A 61 3.45 18.84 6.10
N THR A 62 4.11 17.95 6.83
CA THR A 62 5.46 18.09 7.35
C THR A 62 6.30 16.88 6.91
N LYS A 63 7.63 16.99 7.02
CA LYS A 63 8.54 15.89 6.64
C LYS A 63 8.43 14.66 7.56
N ASP A 64 7.87 14.85 8.76
CA ASP A 64 7.68 13.79 9.75
C ASP A 64 6.36 13.03 9.55
N ASP A 65 5.48 13.51 8.67
CA ASP A 65 4.20 12.87 8.41
C ASP A 65 4.37 11.53 7.66
N VAL A 66 3.58 10.55 8.09
CA VAL A 66 3.42 9.28 7.38
C VAL A 66 2.14 9.37 6.55
N LEU A 67 2.29 9.33 5.23
CA LEU A 67 1.17 9.47 4.31
C LEU A 67 0.54 8.10 4.07
N TYR A 68 -0.65 7.89 4.63
CA TYR A 68 -1.43 6.69 4.37
C TYR A 68 -2.26 6.83 3.09
N VAL A 69 -2.33 5.74 2.33
CA VAL A 69 -3.13 5.63 1.11
C VAL A 69 -3.89 4.30 1.15
N PHE A 70 -5.17 4.34 0.78
CA PHE A 70 -5.95 3.15 0.55
C PHE A 70 -6.42 3.09 -0.90
N ASN A 71 -6.15 1.96 -1.55
CA ASN A 71 -6.72 1.61 -2.83
C ASN A 71 -7.42 0.25 -2.68
N GLY A 72 -8.67 0.16 -3.15
CA GLY A 72 -9.47 -1.06 -3.06
C GLY A 72 -8.82 -2.28 -3.72
N ASP A 73 -7.96 -2.09 -4.72
CA ASP A 73 -7.20 -3.16 -5.37
C ASP A 73 -6.05 -3.67 -4.51
N ALA A 74 -5.42 -2.80 -3.71
CA ALA A 74 -4.34 -3.16 -2.78
C ALA A 74 -4.85 -3.91 -1.55
N CYS A 75 -6.16 -3.86 -1.26
CA CYS A 75 -6.84 -4.56 -0.18
C CYS A 75 -6.36 -4.24 1.24
N ARG A 76 -5.48 -3.26 1.41
CA ARG A 76 -5.04 -2.74 2.70
C ARG A 76 -4.63 -1.29 2.57
N SER A 77 -4.60 -0.58 3.68
CA SER A 77 -3.93 0.73 3.74
C SER A 77 -2.41 0.51 3.63
N ILE A 78 -1.79 1.25 2.72
CA ILE A 78 -0.34 1.35 2.54
C ILE A 78 0.13 2.72 3.04
N TYR A 79 1.44 2.91 3.18
CA TYR A 79 1.98 4.20 3.62
C TYR A 79 3.27 4.56 2.90
N ALA A 80 3.52 5.86 2.81
CA ALA A 80 4.73 6.46 2.29
C ALA A 80 5.41 7.34 3.36
N ARG A 81 6.74 7.45 3.29
CA ARG A 81 7.56 8.30 4.16
C ARG A 81 8.42 9.24 3.35
N TYR A 82 8.74 10.40 3.92
CA TYR A 82 9.60 11.39 3.29
C TYR A 82 10.97 10.78 2.95
N LYS A 83 11.40 10.95 1.71
CA LYS A 83 12.72 10.56 1.19
C LYS A 83 13.63 11.76 0.97
N GLY A 84 13.08 12.89 0.54
CA GLY A 84 13.89 14.06 0.22
C GLY A 84 13.13 15.15 -0.53
N PRO A 85 13.78 16.29 -0.82
CA PRO A 85 13.22 17.31 -1.69
C PRO A 85 13.09 16.81 -3.14
N SER A 86 12.12 17.33 -3.86
CA SER A 86 11.90 17.12 -5.30
C SER A 86 11.47 18.43 -5.95
N SER A 87 11.38 18.43 -7.28
CA SER A 87 10.84 19.53 -8.07
C SER A 87 10.13 18.97 -9.29
N VAL A 88 8.87 19.37 -9.49
CA VAL A 88 8.09 18.99 -10.67
C VAL A 88 7.82 20.25 -11.49
N LYS A 89 8.45 20.35 -12.66
CA LYS A 89 8.31 21.51 -13.55
C LYS A 89 8.60 22.86 -12.87
N GLY A 90 9.57 22.88 -11.95
CA GLY A 90 9.98 24.08 -11.21
C GLY A 90 9.18 24.34 -9.93
N ILE A 91 8.16 23.54 -9.63
CA ILE A 91 7.40 23.62 -8.38
C ILE A 91 8.13 22.78 -7.32
N PRO A 92 8.61 23.38 -6.21
CA PRO A 92 9.20 22.64 -5.11
C PRO A 92 8.20 21.63 -4.54
N ALA A 93 8.67 20.42 -4.28
CA ALA A 93 7.87 19.35 -3.72
C ALA A 93 8.72 18.51 -2.75
N TRP A 94 8.05 17.64 -2.01
CA TRP A 94 8.66 16.62 -1.18
C TRP A 94 8.36 15.25 -1.76
N ARG A 95 9.41 14.44 -1.93
CA ARG A 95 9.28 13.06 -2.37
C ARG A 95 8.98 12.18 -1.17
N PHE A 96 7.85 11.49 -1.23
CA PHE A 96 7.48 10.41 -0.32
C PHE A 96 7.56 9.08 -1.08
N VAL A 97 8.08 8.04 -0.44
CA VAL A 97 8.21 6.71 -1.05
C VAL A 97 7.60 5.65 -0.16
N LEU A 98 7.12 4.56 -0.76
CA LEU A 98 6.72 3.38 0.01
C LEU A 98 8.00 2.72 0.54
N PRO A 99 8.19 2.63 1.87
CA PRO A 99 9.41 2.08 2.43
C PRO A 99 9.41 0.54 2.39
N ALA A 100 10.60 -0.05 2.41
CA ALA A 100 10.77 -1.52 2.35
C ALA A 100 10.06 -2.26 3.50
N ASP A 101 9.93 -1.64 4.68
CA ASP A 101 9.24 -2.23 5.84
C ASP A 101 7.73 -2.38 5.63
N LEU A 102 7.14 -1.74 4.62
CA LEU A 102 5.73 -1.90 4.26
C LEU A 102 5.37 -3.35 3.92
N PHE A 103 6.23 -4.04 3.15
CA PHE A 103 6.04 -5.45 2.76
C PHE A 103 7.06 -6.39 3.41
N ALA A 104 7.86 -5.91 4.37
CA ALA A 104 8.84 -6.75 5.05
C ALA A 104 8.17 -7.87 5.87
N SER A 105 8.91 -8.96 6.06
CA SER A 105 8.41 -10.10 6.82
C SER A 105 8.00 -9.73 8.25
N PRO A 106 7.14 -10.52 8.90
CA PRO A 106 6.78 -10.35 10.31
C PRO A 106 7.99 -10.34 11.27
N LYS A 107 9.14 -10.92 10.87
CA LYS A 107 10.38 -10.85 11.67
C LYS A 107 10.99 -9.45 11.67
N LYS A 108 10.93 -8.76 10.54
CA LYS A 108 11.47 -7.40 10.37
C LYS A 108 10.46 -6.33 10.78
N ASN A 109 9.19 -6.54 10.47
CA ASN A 109 8.08 -5.68 10.86
C ASN A 109 6.93 -6.51 11.45
N PRO A 110 6.83 -6.65 12.78
CA PRO A 110 5.79 -7.44 13.45
C PRO A 110 4.36 -7.01 13.13
N ALA A 111 4.15 -5.75 12.71
CA ALA A 111 2.83 -5.27 12.27
C ALA A 111 2.33 -6.00 11.02
N ASN A 112 3.23 -6.59 10.22
CA ASN A 112 2.87 -7.30 8.99
C ASN A 112 2.43 -8.76 9.20
N ARG A 113 2.37 -9.26 10.46
CA ARG A 113 2.01 -10.66 10.79
C ARG A 113 0.75 -11.19 10.11
N CYS A 114 -0.24 -10.33 9.95
CA CYS A 114 -1.57 -10.63 9.41
C CYS A 114 -1.62 -10.71 7.88
N PHE A 115 -0.61 -10.17 7.19
CA PHE A 115 -0.52 -10.16 5.73
C PHE A 115 0.34 -11.32 5.20
N CYS A 116 0.88 -12.15 6.09
CA CYS A 116 1.72 -13.29 5.78
C CYS A 116 0.93 -14.60 5.90
N THR A 117 0.84 -15.36 4.82
CA THR A 117 0.13 -16.66 4.75
C THR A 117 0.95 -17.85 5.20
N THR A 118 2.27 -17.70 5.31
CA THR A 118 3.19 -18.74 5.77
C THR A 118 3.77 -18.37 7.15
N PRO A 119 2.96 -18.34 8.23
CA PRO A 119 3.45 -17.96 9.55
C PRO A 119 4.52 -18.92 10.10
N LYS A 120 4.55 -20.17 9.61
CA LYS A 120 5.59 -21.16 9.93
C LYS A 120 6.94 -20.85 9.26
N ASP A 121 6.93 -20.05 8.21
CA ASP A 121 8.11 -19.64 7.46
C ASP A 121 8.00 -18.16 7.03
N PRO A 122 8.16 -17.22 7.99
CA PRO A 122 7.92 -15.80 7.73
C PRO A 122 8.85 -15.19 6.68
N ASP A 123 10.01 -15.81 6.41
CA ASP A 123 10.96 -15.33 5.42
C ASP A 123 10.44 -15.46 3.98
N MET A 124 9.44 -16.33 3.76
CA MET A 124 8.71 -16.42 2.49
C MET A 124 7.74 -15.26 2.26
N CYS A 125 7.49 -14.43 3.28
CA CYS A 125 6.66 -13.23 3.18
C CYS A 125 7.50 -11.95 3.08
N ASP A 126 8.82 -12.04 2.96
CA ASP A 126 9.67 -10.84 2.96
C ASP A 126 9.65 -10.14 1.60
N GLY A 127 9.06 -8.94 1.56
CA GLY A 127 8.87 -8.09 0.39
C GLY A 127 7.66 -8.45 -0.48
N ILE A 128 6.78 -9.31 0.02
CA ILE A 128 5.51 -9.66 -0.61
C ILE A 128 4.38 -9.67 0.42
N PHE A 129 3.14 -9.53 -0.02
CA PHE A 129 1.99 -9.75 0.85
C PHE A 129 0.84 -10.42 0.11
N ASP A 130 0.05 -11.21 0.86
CA ASP A 130 -1.08 -11.96 0.32
C ASP A 130 -2.31 -11.08 0.12
N VAL A 131 -2.89 -11.16 -1.09
CA VAL A 131 -4.15 -10.51 -1.47
C VAL A 131 -5.27 -11.50 -1.74
N GLY A 132 -5.01 -12.81 -1.63
CA GLY A 132 -6.05 -13.84 -1.77
C GLY A 132 -7.32 -13.59 -0.94
N PRO A 133 -7.24 -13.12 0.32
CA PRO A 133 -8.42 -12.89 1.15
C PRO A 133 -9.41 -11.87 0.56
N CYS A 134 -8.97 -10.91 -0.24
CA CYS A 134 -9.86 -9.97 -0.95
C CYS A 134 -10.16 -10.39 -2.40
N GLN A 135 -9.46 -11.39 -2.93
CA GLN A 135 -9.59 -11.89 -4.30
C GLN A 135 -10.25 -13.29 -4.33
N SER A 136 -11.28 -13.48 -3.52
CA SER A 136 -12.06 -14.74 -3.46
C SER A 136 -11.20 -15.99 -3.21
N GLY A 137 -10.10 -15.86 -2.45
CA GLY A 137 -9.19 -16.95 -2.11
C GLY A 137 -8.20 -17.34 -3.21
N ALA A 138 -8.11 -16.57 -4.31
CA ALA A 138 -7.12 -16.81 -5.35
C ALA A 138 -5.69 -16.69 -4.78
N PRO A 139 -4.73 -17.54 -5.20
CA PRO A 139 -3.36 -17.53 -4.68
C PRO A 139 -2.54 -16.38 -5.29
N LEU A 140 -2.88 -15.15 -4.93
CA LEU A 140 -2.30 -13.92 -5.46
C LEU A 140 -1.53 -13.19 -4.37
N ALA A 141 -0.36 -12.68 -4.72
CA ALA A 141 0.46 -11.83 -3.86
C ALA A 141 0.91 -10.58 -4.62
N TYR A 142 1.07 -9.48 -3.89
CA TYR A 142 1.71 -8.28 -4.40
C TYR A 142 3.14 -8.15 -3.90
N SER A 143 3.95 -7.47 -4.70
CA SER A 143 5.35 -7.15 -4.46
C SER A 143 5.67 -5.83 -5.15
N PHE A 144 6.83 -5.26 -4.87
CA PHE A 144 7.38 -4.23 -5.76
C PHE A 144 7.86 -4.88 -7.07
N PRO A 145 7.88 -4.13 -8.20
CA PRO A 145 8.36 -4.66 -9.47
C PRO A 145 9.74 -5.30 -9.35
N HIS A 146 9.94 -6.40 -10.08
CA HIS A 146 11.14 -7.24 -10.00
C HIS A 146 11.52 -7.71 -8.60
N LEU A 147 10.53 -7.91 -7.72
CA LEU A 147 10.72 -8.33 -6.33
C LEU A 147 11.68 -7.39 -5.58
N MET A 148 11.61 -6.08 -5.88
CA MET A 148 12.40 -5.09 -5.17
C MET A 148 12.04 -5.13 -3.67
N HIS A 149 13.07 -5.08 -2.82
CA HIS A 149 12.98 -5.29 -1.36
C HIS A 149 12.63 -6.71 -0.89
N ALA A 150 12.41 -7.68 -1.78
CA ALA A 150 12.13 -9.05 -1.36
C ALA A 150 13.36 -9.77 -0.80
N GLY A 151 13.10 -10.64 0.18
CA GLY A 151 14.12 -11.44 0.84
C GLY A 151 14.78 -12.44 -0.11
N PRO A 152 16.01 -12.94 0.20
CA PRO A 152 16.70 -13.92 -0.63
C PRO A 152 15.86 -15.17 -0.92
N LYS A 153 15.09 -15.63 0.07
CA LYS A 153 14.27 -16.82 -0.05
C LYS A 153 13.14 -16.68 -1.08
N VAL A 154 12.50 -15.50 -1.16
CA VAL A 154 11.48 -15.22 -2.17
C VAL A 154 12.13 -15.09 -3.55
N ARG A 155 13.22 -14.31 -3.66
CA ARG A 155 13.92 -14.06 -4.93
C ARG A 155 14.54 -15.31 -5.55
N ALA A 156 15.01 -16.25 -4.73
CA ALA A 156 15.62 -17.49 -5.21
C ALA A 156 14.66 -18.40 -6.00
N ASN A 157 13.34 -18.19 -5.88
CA ASN A 157 12.34 -18.99 -6.61
C ASN A 157 12.03 -18.45 -8.01
N VAL A 158 12.60 -17.31 -8.41
CA VAL A 158 12.27 -16.65 -9.68
C VAL A 158 13.53 -16.10 -10.34
N GLU A 159 13.88 -16.63 -11.50
CA GLU A 159 15.00 -16.15 -12.30
C GLU A 159 14.63 -14.90 -13.13
N GLY A 160 15.65 -14.13 -13.52
CA GLY A 160 15.48 -12.97 -14.42
C GLY A 160 15.03 -11.67 -13.77
N MET A 161 14.84 -11.64 -12.44
CA MET A 161 14.50 -10.42 -11.71
C MET A 161 15.70 -9.46 -11.60
N ARG A 162 15.47 -8.18 -11.91
CA ARG A 162 16.48 -7.11 -11.91
C ARG A 162 15.94 -5.87 -11.18
N PRO A 163 15.88 -5.88 -9.84
CA PRO A 163 15.37 -4.73 -9.09
C PRO A 163 16.24 -3.49 -9.32
N ASP A 164 15.59 -2.34 -9.50
CA ASP A 164 16.21 -1.06 -9.83
C ASP A 164 15.37 0.04 -9.17
N PRO A 165 15.86 0.68 -8.09
CA PRO A 165 15.10 1.69 -7.37
C PRO A 165 14.60 2.85 -8.25
N ASP A 166 15.35 3.23 -9.29
CA ASP A 166 14.97 4.35 -10.14
C ASP A 166 13.79 4.01 -11.07
N LYS A 167 13.54 2.70 -11.30
CA LYS A 167 12.46 2.21 -12.16
C LYS A 167 11.30 1.58 -11.39
N HIS A 168 11.57 1.02 -10.22
CA HIS A 168 10.65 0.12 -9.52
C HIS A 168 10.17 0.69 -8.18
N GLU A 169 10.64 1.86 -7.76
CA GLU A 169 10.13 2.55 -6.57
C GLU A 169 8.81 3.26 -6.88
N THR A 170 7.85 3.10 -5.97
CA THR A 170 6.63 3.90 -5.96
C THR A 170 6.89 5.15 -5.14
N PHE A 171 6.66 6.33 -5.73
CA PHE A 171 6.83 7.62 -5.08
C PHE A 171 5.66 8.57 -5.34
N PHE A 172 5.51 9.53 -4.44
CA PHE A 172 4.62 10.67 -4.56
C PHE A 172 5.46 11.94 -4.39
N ASP A 173 5.43 12.83 -5.37
CA ASP A 173 5.96 14.18 -5.20
C ASP A 173 4.80 15.09 -4.79
N VAL A 174 4.82 15.55 -3.54
CA VAL A 174 3.73 16.30 -2.89
C VAL A 174 4.20 17.73 -2.63
N GLU A 175 3.40 18.71 -3.05
CA GLU A 175 3.63 20.13 -2.77
C GLU A 175 3.39 20.47 -1.29
#